data_AF-A0A2B9PRB6-F1
#
_entry.id   AF-A0A2B9PRB6-F1
#
_cell.length_a   1.000
_cell.length_b   1.000
_cell.length_c   1.000
_cell.angle_alpha   90.00
_cell.angle_beta   90.00
_cell.angle_gamma   90.00
#
_symmetry.space_group_name_H-M   'P 1'
#
loop_
_entity.id
_entity.type
_entity.pdbx_description
1 polymer ?
#
loop_
_entity_poly.entity_id
_entity_poly.type
_entity_poly.pdbx_seq_one_letter_code
_entity_poly.pdbx_strand_id
1 'polypeptide(L)'
;MEFWMIIPIAVFGFIYIVEKLNRIEKKTDARLKRMEDRLQLITKEMGIVDREAEINKELRQLMEEGKTVTAVKRVREAFGFSLLEAKQYVDKL
;
A
#
# COMPACT_ATOMS: atom_id res chain seq x y z
N MET A 1 54.64 5.40 11.03
CA MET A 1 54.23 6.75 10.60
C MET A 1 53.51 6.76 9.24
N GLU A 2 52.96 5.63 8.76
CA GLU A 2 52.38 5.55 7.40
C GLU A 2 50.83 5.47 7.36
N PHE A 3 50.18 5.21 8.51
CA PHE A 3 48.71 5.08 8.58
C PHE A 3 47.96 6.41 8.43
N TRP A 4 48.58 7.54 8.75
CA TRP A 4 47.94 8.86 8.70
C TRP A 4 47.57 9.30 7.27
N MET A 5 48.23 8.74 6.26
CA MET A 5 48.00 9.07 4.85
C MET A 5 46.79 8.32 4.23
N ILE A 6 46.37 7.21 4.84
CA ILE A 6 45.26 6.36 4.33
C ILE A 6 43.89 6.89 4.80
N ILE A 7 43.86 7.55 5.96
CA ILE A 7 42.65 8.13 6.56
C ILE A 7 41.93 9.11 5.59
N PRO A 8 42.59 10.09 4.94
CA PRO A 8 41.88 11.00 4.04
C PRO A 8 41.29 10.27 2.83
N ILE A 9 41.99 9.27 2.27
CA ILE A 9 41.49 8.51 1.11
C ILE A 9 40.24 7.71 1.48
N ALA A 10 40.23 7.09 2.66
CA ALA A 10 39.06 6.37 3.17
C ALA A 10 37.87 7.31 3.43
N VAL A 11 38.12 8.50 3.99
CA VAL A 11 37.08 9.50 4.25
C VAL A 11 36.49 10.05 2.95
N PHE A 12 37.33 10.36 1.96
CA PHE A 12 36.86 10.81 0.64
C PHE A 12 36.06 9.72 -0.09
N GLY A 13 36.51 8.46 -0.02
CA GLY A 13 35.77 7.32 -0.56
C GLY A 13 34.41 7.14 0.11
N PHE A 14 34.36 7.28 1.44
CA PHE A 14 33.12 7.20 2.20
C PHE A 14 32.15 8.33 1.85
N ILE A 15 32.62 9.58 1.77
CA ILE A 15 31.82 10.74 1.35
C ILE A 15 31.25 10.53 -0.06
N TYR A 16 32.04 10.02 -1.00
CA TYR A 16 31.59 9.74 -2.37
C TYR A 16 30.50 8.66 -2.43
N ILE A 17 30.62 7.61 -1.61
CA ILE A 17 29.59 6.56 -1.51
C ILE A 17 28.29 7.12 -0.92
N VAL A 18 28.38 7.92 0.14
CA VAL A 18 27.21 8.54 0.80
C VAL A 18 26.45 9.47 -0.16
N GLU A 19 27.16 10.30 -0.94
CA GLU A 19 26.50 11.14 -1.97
C GLU A 19 25.78 10.31 -3.04
N LYS A 20 26.38 9.19 -3.45
CA LYS A 20 25.79 8.31 -4.47
C LYS A 20 24.55 7.59 -3.92
N LEU A 21 24.57 7.18 -2.65
CA LEU A 21 23.42 6.56 -1.97
C LEU A 21 22.23 7.52 -1.87
N ASN A 22 22.46 8.78 -1.47
CA ASN A 22 21.39 9.78 -1.37
C ASN A 22 20.72 10.14 -2.71
N ARG A 23 21.39 9.90 -3.86
CA ARG A 23 20.79 10.13 -5.19
C ARG A 23 19.87 9.00 -5.65
N ILE A 24 19.99 7.81 -5.06
CA ILE A 24 19.19 6.63 -5.45
C ILE A 24 17.78 6.72 -4.87
N GLU A 25 17.65 7.21 -3.63
CA GLU A 25 16.38 7.37 -2.91
C GLU A 25 15.39 8.29 -3.65
N LYS A 26 15.87 9.38 -4.27
CA LYS A 26 15.00 10.33 -4.99
C LYS A 26 14.36 9.76 -6.25
N LYS A 27 14.94 8.70 -6.86
CA LYS A 27 14.38 8.10 -8.09
C LYS A 27 13.30 7.07 -7.81
N THR A 28 13.29 6.48 -6.61
CA THR A 28 12.29 5.48 -6.23
C THR A 28 10.95 6.13 -5.89
N ASP A 29 10.96 7.27 -5.20
CA ASP A 29 9.72 7.96 -4.78
C ASP A 29 8.93 8.52 -5.97
N ALA A 30 9.63 9.09 -6.95
CA ALA A 30 8.98 9.63 -8.15
C ALA A 30 8.36 8.54 -9.06
N ARG A 31 8.79 7.29 -8.91
CA ARG A 31 8.18 6.14 -9.61
C ARG A 31 6.99 5.59 -8.83
N LEU A 32 7.14 5.47 -7.50
CA LEU A 32 6.06 5.08 -6.60
C LEU A 32 4.85 6.03 -6.74
N LYS A 33 5.08 7.34 -6.69
CA LYS A 33 4.03 8.35 -6.85
C LYS A 33 3.27 8.24 -8.18
N ARG A 34 4.00 8.00 -9.27
CA ARG A 34 3.38 7.80 -10.60
C ARG A 34 2.62 6.48 -10.71
N MET A 35 3.01 5.45 -9.96
CA MET A 35 2.25 4.21 -9.88
C MET A 35 0.96 4.42 -9.09
N GLU A 36 1.01 5.10 -7.95
CA GLU A 36 -0.17 5.45 -7.15
C GLU A 36 -1.19 6.26 -7.98
N ASP A 37 -0.73 7.30 -8.69
CA ASP A 37 -1.60 8.13 -9.53
C ASP A 37 -2.30 7.31 -10.63
N ARG A 38 -1.58 6.36 -11.26
CA ARG A 38 -2.15 5.47 -12.28
C ARG A 38 -3.15 4.48 -11.69
N LEU A 39 -2.87 3.94 -10.51
CA LEU A 39 -3.80 3.05 -9.81
C LEU A 39 -5.10 3.80 -9.49
N GLN A 40 -5.02 5.02 -8.98
CA GLN A 40 -6.21 5.84 -8.70
C GLN A 40 -7.06 6.09 -9.96
N LEU A 41 -6.42 6.38 -11.10
CA LEU A 41 -7.14 6.57 -12.37
C LEU A 41 -7.86 5.29 -12.82
N ILE A 42 -7.20 4.13 -12.74
CA ILE A 42 -7.81 2.84 -13.10
C ILE A 42 -8.97 2.52 -12.15
N THR A 43 -8.81 2.72 -10.84
CA THR A 43 -9.88 2.48 -9.86
C THR A 43 -11.09 3.37 -10.14
N LYS A 44 -10.87 4.62 -10.54
CA LYS A 44 -11.93 5.58 -10.89
C LYS A 44 -12.64 5.21 -12.19
N GLU A 45 -11.91 4.87 -13.25
CA GLU A 45 -12.51 4.50 -14.55
C GLU A 45 -13.26 3.17 -14.49
N MET A 46 -12.83 2.22 -13.65
CA MET A 46 -13.47 0.91 -13.50
C MET A 46 -14.71 0.93 -12.58
N GLY A 47 -15.08 2.09 -12.01
CA GLY A 47 -16.22 2.22 -11.08
C GLY A 47 -16.08 1.39 -9.79
N ILE A 48 -14.86 0.96 -9.44
CA ILE A 48 -14.61 0.07 -8.30
C ILE A 48 -14.93 0.78 -6.99
N VAL A 49 -14.60 2.08 -6.90
CA VAL A 49 -14.90 2.92 -5.71
C VAL A 49 -16.41 3.00 -5.46
N ASP A 50 -17.20 3.16 -6.52
CA ASP A 50 -18.65 3.31 -6.41
C ASP A 50 -19.32 1.99 -5.99
N ARG A 51 -18.86 0.87 -6.57
CA ARG A 51 -19.35 -0.46 -6.22
C ARG A 51 -18.96 -0.87 -4.80
N GLU A 52 -17.75 -0.56 -4.37
CA GLU A 52 -17.30 -0.80 -3.00
C GLU A 52 -18.11 0.02 -1.99
N ALA A 53 -18.38 1.29 -2.27
CA ALA A 53 -19.18 2.15 -1.40
C ALA A 53 -20.63 1.64 -1.24
N GLU A 54 -21.24 1.13 -2.32
CA GLU A 54 -22.58 0.54 -2.26
C GLU A 54 -22.61 -0.74 -1.42
N ILE A 55 -21.66 -1.66 -1.65
CA ILE A 55 -21.54 -2.89 -0.87
C ILE A 55 -21.29 -2.57 0.61
N ASN A 56 -20.47 -1.57 0.91
CA ASN A 56 -20.17 -1.19 2.30
C ASN A 56 -21.40 -0.66 3.05
N LYS A 57 -22.33 0.02 2.37
CA LYS A 57 -23.61 0.39 2.99
C LYS A 57 -24.45 -0.84 3.34
N GLU A 58 -24.56 -1.79 2.42
CA GLU A 58 -25.26 -3.06 2.63
C GLU A 58 -24.64 -3.83 3.81
N LEU A 59 -23.31 -3.89 3.88
CA LEU A 59 -22.60 -4.59 4.96
C LEU A 59 -22.83 -3.94 6.33
N ARG A 60 -22.82 -2.61 6.42
CA ARG A 60 -23.11 -1.90 7.68
C ARG A 60 -24.51 -2.20 8.18
N GLN A 61 -25.50 -2.20 7.28
CA GLN A 61 -26.86 -2.57 7.64
C GLN A 61 -26.95 -4.01 8.17
N LEU A 62 -26.28 -4.96 7.50
CA LEU A 62 -26.24 -6.35 7.96
C LEU A 62 -25.57 -6.49 9.33
N MET A 63 -24.55 -5.68 9.62
CA MET A 63 -23.89 -5.67 10.93
C MET A 63 -24.79 -5.09 12.03
N GLU A 64 -25.51 -4.01 11.76
CA GLU A 64 -26.49 -3.42 12.68
C GLU A 64 -27.63 -4.38 13.00
N GLU A 65 -28.05 -5.19 12.02
CA GLU A 65 -29.05 -6.24 12.19
C GLU A 65 -28.50 -7.51 12.90
N GLY A 66 -27.22 -7.52 13.30
CA GLY A 66 -26.56 -8.66 13.95
C GLY A 66 -26.27 -9.84 13.00
N LYS A 67 -26.38 -9.64 11.68
CA LYS A 67 -26.22 -10.66 10.63
C LYS A 67 -24.78 -10.73 10.11
N THR A 68 -23.79 -10.79 11.01
CA THR A 68 -22.36 -10.76 10.66
C THR A 68 -21.94 -11.89 9.72
N VAL A 69 -22.50 -13.10 9.88
CA VAL A 69 -22.21 -14.24 8.98
C VAL A 69 -22.66 -13.94 7.55
N THR A 70 -23.81 -13.29 7.38
CA THR A 70 -24.33 -12.87 6.09
C THR A 70 -23.46 -11.79 5.47
N ALA A 71 -22.99 -10.81 6.26
CA ALA A 71 -22.05 -9.79 5.82
C ALA A 71 -20.75 -10.42 5.29
N VAL A 72 -20.18 -11.38 6.02
CA VAL A 72 -18.97 -12.10 5.59
C VAL A 72 -19.23 -12.88 4.28
N LYS A 73 -20.38 -13.54 4.15
CA LYS A 73 -20.74 -14.24 2.92
C LYS A 73 -20.85 -13.28 1.74
N ARG A 74 -21.48 -12.12 1.93
CA ARG A 74 -21.67 -11.10 0.91
C ARG A 74 -20.35 -10.53 0.39
N VAL A 75 -19.38 -10.30 1.28
CA VAL A 75 -18.02 -9.86 0.91
C VAL A 75 -17.32 -10.89 0.02
N ARG A 76 -17.44 -12.19 0.36
CA ARG A 76 -16.84 -13.26 -0.46
C ARG A 76 -17.43 -13.32 -1.86
N GLU A 77 -18.74 -13.14 -1.98
CA GLU A 77 -19.44 -13.14 -3.28
C GLU A 77 -19.12 -11.89 -4.11
N ALA A 78 -18.98 -10.73 -3.45
CA ALA A 78 -18.66 -9.47 -4.11
C ALA A 78 -17.22 -9.38 -4.61
N PHE A 79 -16.26 -9.73 -3.76
CA PHE A 79 -14.84 -9.43 -3.95
C PHE A 79 -13.98 -10.69 -4.19
N GLY A 80 -14.56 -11.89 -4.06
CA GLY A 80 -13.83 -13.15 -4.24
C GLY A 80 -12.87 -13.49 -3.10
N PHE A 81 -13.01 -12.84 -1.95
CA PHE A 81 -12.13 -13.02 -0.79
C PHE A 81 -12.22 -14.43 -0.19
N SER A 82 -11.11 -14.89 0.38
CA SER A 82 -11.12 -16.05 1.29
C SER A 82 -11.94 -15.76 2.54
N LEU A 83 -12.27 -16.79 3.31
CA LEU A 83 -13.06 -16.63 4.55
C LEU A 83 -12.36 -15.69 5.54
N LEU A 84 -11.04 -15.82 5.67
CA LEU A 84 -10.24 -14.99 6.56
C LEU A 84 -10.26 -13.52 6.12
N GLU A 85 -9.98 -13.27 4.84
CA GLU A 85 -9.97 -11.91 4.28
C GLU A 85 -11.35 -11.26 4.39
N ALA A 86 -12.42 -12.01 4.12
CA ALA A 86 -13.77 -11.50 4.24
C ALA A 86 -14.15 -11.14 5.68
N LYS A 87 -13.74 -11.96 6.66
CA LYS A 87 -13.95 -11.65 8.07
C LYS A 87 -13.19 -10.39 8.48
N GLN A 88 -11.92 -10.29 8.08
CA GLN A 88 -11.09 -9.12 8.33
C GLN A 88 -11.63 -7.85 7.69
N TYR A 89 -12.25 -7.96 6.51
CA TYR A 89 -12.88 -6.84 5.84
C TYR A 89 -14.10 -6.33 6.61
N VAL A 90 -15.00 -7.25 7.00
CA VAL A 90 -16.17 -6.92 7.84
C VAL A 90 -15.76 -6.33 9.19
N ASP A 91 -14.68 -6.82 9.79
CA ASP A 91 -14.20 -6.33 11.09
C ASP A 91 -13.59 -4.92 11.03
N LYS A 92 -13.22 -4.44 9.84
CA LYS A 92 -12.67 -3.09 9.62
C LYS A 92 -13.74 -2.05 9.28
N LEU A 93 -14.97 -2.48 9.00
CA LEU A 93 -16.09 -1.61 8.65
C LEU A 93 -16.74 -0.99 9.89
#